data_AF-A0A2N3DQF4-F1
#
_entry.id   AF-A0A2N3DQF4-F1
#
_cell.length_a   1.000
_cell.length_b   1.000
_cell.length_c   1.000
_cell.angle_alpha   90.00
_cell.angle_beta   90.00
_cell.angle_gamma   90.00
#
_symmetry.space_group_name_H-M   'P 1'
#
loop_
_entity.id
_entity.type
_entity.pdbx_description
1 polymer ?
#
loop_
_entity_poly.entity_id
_entity_poly.type
_entity_poly.pdbx_seq_one_letter_code
_entity_poly.pdbx_strand_id
1 'polypeptide(L)'
;FARQSAGPAPLRRPGSIRRTTSIDSDWPDGFGQPWVMTGRARDLLTGFDGEPVELGQGGIRILASPLREILEIAIDPPHPRAAELVGVRAGGASRHALADILGDLRGTPTFQLLDDFAGASLVAGWIWSRWTPDWHDRMRANRARSTAGNKGRMVNICTGFTEGASSLTEDGSVDPSDQSSTEVGPLVNPLDPLGWHEMPVQEGRPMARRARRIDIWRAEGLLKVDAGFQDSGPNPQGTRTAIHEYRVYAEIDESSGTLAALQALPLILPFRECPGASMKAARMVGGPVAELRQMVLDRLVGTLGCTHLNDVLRALADVPRLAEMLPDSPEHG
;
A
#
# COMPACT_ATOMS: atom_id res chain seq x y z
N PHE A 1 14.59 4.68 -15.63
CA PHE A 1 14.13 5.12 -14.30
C PHE A 1 13.66 3.90 -13.53
N ALA A 2 13.46 4.00 -12.20
CA ALA A 2 13.14 2.90 -11.26
C ALA A 2 12.38 1.71 -11.92
N ARG A 3 13.09 0.61 -12.17
CA ARG A 3 12.62 -0.61 -12.85
C ARG A 3 13.21 -1.89 -12.25
N GLN A 4 13.82 -1.82 -11.08
CA GLN A 4 14.44 -2.99 -10.44
C GLN A 4 13.68 -3.31 -9.17
N SER A 5 13.14 -4.52 -9.10
CA SER A 5 12.47 -5.01 -7.90
C SER A 5 13.48 -5.26 -6.78
N ALA A 6 13.05 -5.11 -5.52
CA ALA A 6 13.78 -5.58 -4.36
C ALA A 6 13.78 -7.11 -4.24
N GLY A 7 12.96 -7.80 -5.04
CA GLY A 7 12.82 -9.25 -4.99
C GLY A 7 11.86 -9.72 -3.88
N PRO A 8 11.98 -10.98 -3.42
CA PRO A 8 11.15 -11.48 -2.32
C PRO A 8 11.43 -10.73 -1.02
N ALA A 9 10.53 -10.87 -0.05
CA ALA A 9 10.76 -10.31 1.29
C ALA A 9 12.09 -10.80 1.90
N PRO A 10 12.82 -9.97 2.65
CA PRO A 10 13.99 -10.42 3.38
C PRO A 10 13.56 -11.42 4.47
N LEU A 11 14.50 -12.22 4.94
CA LEU A 11 14.29 -13.08 6.10
C LEU A 11 13.87 -12.24 7.31
N ARG A 12 12.95 -12.76 8.13
CA ARG A 12 12.61 -12.14 9.40
C ARG A 12 13.83 -12.12 10.32
N ARG A 13 14.01 -11.01 11.05
CA ARG A 13 15.10 -10.85 12.02
C ARG A 13 14.69 -11.47 13.36
N PRO A 14 15.60 -12.12 14.11
CA PRO A 14 15.34 -12.44 15.51
C PRO A 14 15.04 -11.18 16.34
N GLY A 15 14.08 -11.26 17.25
CA GLY A 15 13.63 -10.12 18.06
C GLY A 15 12.95 -9.02 17.25
N SER A 16 12.17 -9.39 16.22
CA SER A 16 11.47 -8.43 15.36
C SER A 16 10.00 -8.79 15.18
N ILE A 17 9.18 -7.79 14.87
CA ILE A 17 7.80 -8.00 14.44
C ILE A 17 7.68 -7.65 12.96
N ARG A 18 6.97 -8.50 12.22
CA ARG A 18 6.59 -8.29 10.83
C ARG A 18 5.07 -8.15 10.72
N ARG A 19 4.58 -6.98 10.34
CA ARG A 19 3.22 -6.79 9.84
C ARG A 19 3.20 -7.02 8.33
N THR A 20 2.32 -7.89 7.86
CA THR A 20 2.05 -8.06 6.43
C THR A 20 0.58 -7.78 6.13
N THR A 21 0.32 -7.07 5.03
CA THR A 21 -1.04 -6.89 4.49
C THR A 21 -1.06 -7.17 2.99
N SER A 22 -2.13 -7.78 2.52
CA SER A 22 -2.43 -7.90 1.10
C SER A 22 -3.88 -7.55 0.83
N ILE A 23 -4.14 -6.89 -0.29
CA ILE A 23 -5.49 -6.66 -0.82
C ILE A 23 -5.52 -7.19 -2.24
N ASP A 24 -6.28 -8.25 -2.45
CA ASP A 24 -6.49 -8.92 -3.72
C ASP A 24 -7.80 -8.45 -4.35
N SER A 25 -7.71 -7.82 -5.53
CA SER A 25 -8.85 -7.39 -6.34
C SER A 25 -9.13 -8.40 -7.45
N ASP A 26 -10.38 -8.85 -7.55
CA ASP A 26 -10.87 -9.81 -8.53
C ASP A 26 -12.17 -9.28 -9.18
N TRP A 27 -12.35 -9.52 -10.48
CA TRP A 27 -13.51 -9.09 -11.28
C TRP A 27 -14.27 -10.31 -11.82
N PRO A 28 -15.11 -10.97 -11.01
CA PRO A 28 -15.86 -12.15 -11.43
C PRO A 28 -16.71 -11.91 -12.68
N ASP A 29 -17.33 -10.72 -12.76
CA ASP A 29 -18.23 -10.34 -13.85
C ASP A 29 -17.53 -9.55 -14.97
N GLY A 30 -16.20 -9.43 -14.90
CA GLY A 30 -15.38 -8.80 -15.93
C GLY A 30 -15.22 -7.28 -15.83
N PHE A 31 -14.65 -6.71 -16.88
CA PHE A 31 -14.21 -5.31 -16.88
C PHE A 31 -15.35 -4.31 -16.74
N GLY A 32 -15.17 -3.32 -15.88
CA GLY A 32 -16.14 -2.23 -15.68
C GLY A 32 -17.35 -2.61 -14.83
N GLN A 33 -17.40 -3.85 -14.31
CA GLN A 33 -18.36 -4.29 -13.29
C GLN A 33 -17.83 -4.00 -11.88
N PRO A 34 -18.70 -4.07 -10.86
CA PRO A 34 -18.24 -4.16 -9.47
C PRO A 34 -17.20 -5.27 -9.31
N TRP A 35 -16.28 -5.08 -8.37
CA TRP A 35 -15.22 -6.04 -8.12
C TRP A 35 -15.05 -6.29 -6.64
N VAL A 36 -14.46 -7.45 -6.34
CA VAL A 36 -14.27 -7.94 -4.99
C VAL A 36 -12.85 -7.62 -4.56
N MET A 37 -12.69 -6.99 -3.41
CA MET A 37 -11.41 -6.75 -2.74
C MET A 37 -11.35 -7.58 -1.47
N THR A 38 -10.47 -8.58 -1.43
CA THR A 38 -10.25 -9.42 -0.25
C THR A 38 -8.93 -9.02 0.39
N GLY A 39 -8.99 -8.52 1.62
CA GLY A 39 -7.83 -8.12 2.40
C GLY A 39 -7.50 -9.15 3.47
N ARG A 40 -6.21 -9.44 3.64
CA ARG A 40 -5.66 -10.27 4.72
C ARG A 40 -4.47 -9.58 5.37
N ALA A 41 -4.36 -9.71 6.68
CA ALA A 41 -3.28 -9.12 7.45
C ALA A 41 -2.83 -10.04 8.59
N ARG A 42 -1.54 -9.96 8.93
CA ARG A 42 -0.94 -10.65 10.08
C ARG A 42 0.20 -9.85 10.67
N ASP A 43 0.24 -9.80 12.00
CA ASP A 43 1.39 -9.42 12.80
C ASP A 43 2.06 -10.68 13.35
N LEU A 44 3.34 -10.86 13.03
CA LEU A 44 4.12 -12.01 13.44
C LEU A 44 5.39 -11.55 14.15
N LEU A 45 5.53 -11.91 15.42
CA LEU A 45 6.77 -11.81 16.18
C LEU A 45 7.69 -12.97 15.79
N THR A 46 8.97 -12.68 15.59
CA THR A 46 10.04 -13.67 15.57
C THR A 46 10.85 -13.48 16.85
N GLY A 47 10.83 -14.45 17.75
CA GLY A 47 11.63 -14.45 18.97
C GLY A 47 13.13 -14.38 18.71
N PHE A 48 13.94 -14.14 19.74
CA PHE A 48 15.41 -14.17 19.60
C PHE A 48 15.95 -15.58 19.30
N ASP A 49 15.20 -16.60 19.71
CA ASP A 49 15.38 -18.01 19.34
C ASP A 49 14.95 -18.33 17.91
N GLY A 50 14.28 -17.40 17.23
CA GLY A 50 13.71 -17.57 15.89
C GLY A 50 12.27 -18.07 15.87
N GLU A 51 11.67 -18.37 17.02
CA GLU A 51 10.33 -18.96 17.07
C GLU A 51 9.25 -17.94 16.68
N PRO A 52 8.35 -18.30 15.75
CA PRO A 52 7.27 -17.42 15.31
C PRO A 52 6.10 -17.41 16.31
N VAL A 53 5.66 -16.22 16.72
CA VAL A 53 4.44 -16.03 17.52
C VAL A 53 3.51 -15.08 16.79
N GLU A 54 2.31 -15.54 16.47
CA GLU A 54 1.28 -14.67 15.89
C GLU A 54 0.71 -13.75 16.96
N LEU A 55 0.77 -12.44 16.71
CA LEU A 55 0.29 -11.41 17.64
C LEU A 55 -1.10 -10.90 17.26
N GLY A 56 -1.45 -10.97 15.98
CA GLY A 56 -2.74 -10.50 15.49
C GLY A 56 -2.97 -10.81 14.03
N GLN A 57 -4.24 -10.88 13.66
CA GLN A 57 -4.70 -11.05 12.29
C GLN A 57 -5.81 -10.04 11.98
N GLY A 58 -6.10 -9.85 10.70
CA GLY A 58 -7.24 -9.05 10.26
C GLY A 58 -7.67 -9.42 8.85
N GLY A 59 -8.97 -9.32 8.59
CA GLY A 59 -9.57 -9.59 7.31
C GLY A 59 -10.57 -8.52 6.91
N ILE A 60 -10.62 -8.20 5.62
CA ILE A 60 -11.71 -7.42 5.04
C ILE A 60 -12.18 -8.08 3.74
N ARG A 61 -13.46 -7.90 3.42
CA ARG A 61 -14.01 -8.16 2.11
C ARG A 61 -14.86 -6.97 1.71
N ILE A 62 -14.54 -6.33 0.60
CA ILE A 62 -15.29 -5.19 0.07
C ILE A 62 -15.77 -5.55 -1.35
N LEU A 63 -17.06 -5.37 -1.62
CA LEU A 63 -17.56 -5.25 -2.98
C LEU A 63 -17.50 -3.76 -3.35
N ALA A 64 -16.67 -3.40 -4.33
CA ALA A 64 -16.49 -2.03 -4.77
C ALA A 64 -17.18 -1.78 -6.10
N SER A 65 -17.92 -0.67 -6.23
CA SER A 65 -18.49 -0.23 -7.50
C SER A 65 -17.40 0.22 -8.48
N PRO A 66 -17.70 0.33 -9.79
CA PRO A 66 -16.83 0.98 -10.78
C PRO A 66 -16.30 2.37 -10.38
N LEU A 67 -17.00 3.08 -9.50
CA LEU A 67 -16.62 4.39 -8.97
C LEU A 67 -15.81 4.32 -7.66
N ARG A 68 -15.39 3.11 -7.26
CA ARG A 68 -14.67 2.80 -6.01
C ARG A 68 -15.49 3.11 -4.75
N GLU A 69 -16.81 2.93 -4.83
CA GLU A 69 -17.72 3.05 -3.70
C GLU A 69 -17.94 1.68 -3.06
N ILE A 70 -17.98 1.62 -1.72
CA ILE A 70 -18.26 0.39 -0.98
C ILE A 70 -19.74 0.04 -1.16
N LEU A 71 -20.04 -1.04 -1.87
CA LEU A 71 -21.39 -1.59 -2.02
C LEU A 71 -21.71 -2.57 -0.89
N GLU A 72 -20.72 -3.38 -0.51
CA GLU A 72 -20.81 -4.32 0.60
C GLU A 72 -19.46 -4.37 1.33
N ILE A 73 -19.50 -4.61 2.63
CA ILE A 73 -18.29 -4.79 3.44
C ILE A 73 -18.52 -5.84 4.53
N ALA A 74 -17.53 -6.71 4.68
CA ALA A 74 -17.35 -7.57 5.84
C ALA A 74 -15.96 -7.35 6.42
N ILE A 75 -15.86 -7.42 7.75
CA ILE A 75 -14.62 -7.30 8.50
C ILE A 75 -14.50 -8.54 9.37
N ASP A 76 -13.28 -9.04 9.52
CA ASP A 76 -12.95 -10.16 10.38
C ASP A 76 -11.77 -9.78 11.31
N PRO A 77 -11.95 -9.82 12.64
CA PRO A 77 -13.20 -10.08 13.37
C PRO A 77 -14.33 -9.08 13.06
N PRO A 78 -15.62 -9.47 13.13
CA PRO A 78 -16.74 -8.58 12.84
C PRO A 78 -16.75 -7.33 13.71
N HIS A 79 -16.94 -6.17 13.08
CA HIS A 79 -17.09 -4.89 13.78
C HIS A 79 -18.55 -4.39 13.67
N PRO A 80 -19.19 -3.98 14.78
CA PRO A 80 -20.62 -3.63 14.80
C PRO A 80 -20.97 -2.45 13.87
N ARG A 81 -20.02 -1.55 13.62
CA ARG A 81 -20.20 -0.37 12.75
C ARG A 81 -19.76 -0.57 11.31
N ALA A 82 -19.33 -1.78 10.92
CA ALA A 82 -18.79 -2.02 9.57
C ALA A 82 -19.77 -1.59 8.45
N ALA A 83 -21.07 -1.83 8.63
CA ALA A 83 -22.09 -1.49 7.66
C ALA A 83 -22.24 0.03 7.40
N GLU A 84 -21.80 0.88 8.33
CA GLU A 84 -21.81 2.35 8.14
C GLU A 84 -20.84 2.82 7.05
N LEU A 85 -19.91 1.95 6.61
CA LEU A 85 -19.01 2.25 5.50
C LEU A 85 -19.64 2.02 4.12
N VAL A 86 -20.83 1.41 4.03
CA VAL A 86 -21.53 1.26 2.75
C VAL A 86 -21.87 2.66 2.19
N GLY A 87 -21.58 2.89 0.92
CA GLY A 87 -21.69 4.18 0.26
C GLY A 87 -20.44 5.07 0.40
N VAL A 88 -19.47 4.71 1.26
CA VAL A 88 -18.19 5.43 1.33
C VAL A 88 -17.37 5.17 0.06
N ARG A 89 -16.87 6.24 -0.54
CA ARG A 89 -16.05 6.20 -1.76
C ARG A 89 -14.57 6.36 -1.46
N ALA A 90 -13.74 5.49 -2.04
CA ALA A 90 -12.29 5.56 -1.99
C ALA A 90 -11.75 6.94 -2.39
N GLY A 91 -10.91 7.53 -1.52
CA GLY A 91 -10.23 8.79 -1.77
C GLY A 91 -9.87 9.51 -0.48
N GLY A 92 -9.73 10.84 -0.53
CA GLY A 92 -9.51 11.64 0.67
C GLY A 92 -10.66 11.52 1.68
N ALA A 93 -11.91 11.54 1.20
CA ALA A 93 -13.10 11.48 2.05
C ALA A 93 -13.26 10.14 2.79
N SER A 94 -12.86 9.01 2.18
CA SER A 94 -12.95 7.71 2.88
C SER A 94 -12.08 7.66 4.12
N ARG A 95 -10.94 8.36 4.16
CA ARG A 95 -10.04 8.33 5.33
C ARG A 95 -10.63 9.02 6.55
N HIS A 96 -11.38 10.09 6.36
CA HIS A 96 -12.13 10.72 7.45
C HIS A 96 -13.26 9.80 7.93
N ALA A 97 -14.04 9.23 7.00
CA ALA A 97 -15.10 8.29 7.36
C ALA A 97 -14.56 7.06 8.12
N LEU A 98 -13.45 6.47 7.68
CA LEU A 98 -12.78 5.36 8.36
C LEU A 98 -12.34 5.75 9.78
N ALA A 99 -11.76 6.94 9.95
CA ALA A 99 -11.36 7.46 11.24
C ALA A 99 -12.55 7.68 12.19
N ASP A 100 -13.67 8.18 11.68
CA ASP A 100 -14.87 8.50 12.48
C ASP A 100 -15.68 7.23 12.84
N ILE A 101 -15.72 6.25 11.93
CA ILE A 101 -16.54 5.04 12.08
C ILE A 101 -15.76 3.93 12.80
N LEU A 102 -14.50 3.71 12.41
CA LEU A 102 -13.66 2.59 12.84
C LEU A 102 -12.34 3.06 13.47
N GLY A 103 -12.34 4.25 14.07
CA GLY A 103 -11.15 4.83 14.70
C GLY A 103 -10.63 4.03 15.89
N ASP A 104 -11.47 3.22 16.52
CA ASP A 104 -11.12 2.28 17.59
C ASP A 104 -10.20 1.15 17.10
N LEU A 105 -10.22 0.84 15.79
CA LEU A 105 -9.34 -0.15 15.19
C LEU A 105 -7.94 0.41 14.85
N ARG A 106 -7.66 1.70 15.05
CA ARG A 106 -6.34 2.29 14.72
C ARG A 106 -5.19 1.50 15.35
N GLY A 107 -4.10 1.33 14.60
CA GLY A 107 -2.97 0.51 15.04
C GLY A 107 -3.14 -1.00 14.79
N THR A 108 -4.35 -1.49 14.52
CA THR A 108 -4.60 -2.92 14.25
C THR A 108 -4.30 -3.30 12.79
N PRO A 109 -4.04 -4.60 12.50
CA PRO A 109 -3.90 -5.10 11.13
C PRO A 109 -5.11 -4.78 10.24
N THR A 110 -6.32 -4.87 10.79
CA THR A 110 -7.58 -4.59 10.09
C THR A 110 -7.69 -3.12 9.66
N PHE A 111 -7.32 -2.18 10.53
CA PHE A 111 -7.36 -0.75 10.16
C PHE A 111 -6.35 -0.41 9.08
N GLN A 112 -5.19 -1.08 9.05
CA GLN A 112 -4.24 -0.92 7.94
C GLN A 112 -4.83 -1.36 6.60
N LEU A 113 -5.58 -2.47 6.55
CA LEU A 113 -6.29 -2.91 5.33
C LEU A 113 -7.33 -1.87 4.88
N LEU A 114 -8.08 -1.32 5.83
CA LEU A 114 -9.08 -0.30 5.56
C LEU A 114 -8.45 1.00 5.04
N ASP A 115 -7.34 1.47 5.62
CA ASP A 115 -6.64 2.67 5.15
C ASP A 115 -6.01 2.46 3.76
N ASP A 116 -5.56 1.24 3.44
CA ASP A 116 -5.00 0.86 2.14
C ASP A 116 -6.05 0.69 1.02
N PHE A 117 -7.34 0.49 1.35
CA PHE A 117 -8.44 0.34 0.38
C PHE A 117 -8.45 1.44 -0.68
N ALA A 118 -8.24 2.70 -0.26
CA ALA A 118 -8.36 3.84 -1.15
C ALA A 118 -7.32 3.83 -2.28
N GLY A 119 -6.09 3.46 -1.97
CA GLY A 119 -5.04 3.35 -2.97
C GLY A 119 -5.08 2.01 -3.71
N ALA A 120 -5.44 0.90 -3.05
CA ALA A 120 -5.56 -0.41 -3.69
C ALA A 120 -6.60 -0.36 -4.81
N SER A 121 -7.78 0.22 -4.53
CA SER A 121 -8.86 0.40 -5.52
C SER A 121 -8.50 1.36 -6.66
N LEU A 122 -7.62 2.34 -6.43
CA LEU A 122 -7.18 3.31 -7.45
C LEU A 122 -6.36 2.64 -8.55
N VAL A 123 -5.42 1.77 -8.16
CA VAL A 123 -4.47 1.14 -9.08
C VAL A 123 -4.96 -0.20 -9.62
N ALA A 124 -5.85 -0.89 -8.91
CA ALA A 124 -6.25 -2.27 -9.22
C ALA A 124 -6.63 -2.47 -10.70
N GLY A 125 -7.41 -1.54 -11.28
CA GLY A 125 -7.84 -1.61 -12.67
C GLY A 125 -6.69 -1.67 -13.70
N TRP A 126 -5.49 -1.19 -13.35
CA TRP A 126 -4.32 -1.25 -14.23
C TRP A 126 -4.03 -2.67 -14.73
N ILE A 127 -4.35 -3.72 -13.97
CA ILE A 127 -4.07 -5.10 -14.37
C ILE A 127 -4.61 -5.45 -15.75
N TRP A 128 -5.76 -4.92 -16.13
CA TRP A 128 -6.39 -5.17 -17.43
C TRP A 128 -5.52 -4.74 -18.61
N SER A 129 -4.58 -3.80 -18.41
CA SER A 129 -3.56 -3.45 -19.40
C SER A 129 -2.58 -4.59 -19.73
N ARG A 130 -2.57 -5.67 -18.93
CA ARG A 130 -1.82 -6.92 -19.20
C ARG A 130 -2.64 -7.97 -19.93
N TRP A 131 -3.97 -7.85 -19.86
CA TRP A 131 -4.90 -8.87 -20.33
C TRP A 131 -5.67 -8.45 -21.59
N THR A 132 -5.59 -7.20 -22.00
CA THR A 132 -6.43 -6.66 -23.07
C THR A 132 -5.65 -5.68 -23.95
N PRO A 133 -5.45 -5.99 -25.25
CA PRO A 133 -4.71 -5.13 -26.18
C PRO A 133 -5.36 -3.75 -26.38
N ASP A 134 -6.69 -3.68 -26.41
CA ASP A 134 -7.49 -2.46 -26.57
C ASP A 134 -7.81 -1.78 -25.23
N TRP A 135 -7.03 -2.06 -24.18
CA TRP A 135 -7.22 -1.51 -22.84
C TRP A 135 -7.42 0.01 -22.84
N HIS A 136 -6.60 0.74 -23.59
CA HIS A 136 -6.69 2.20 -23.65
C HIS A 136 -8.01 2.68 -24.27
N ASP A 137 -8.51 2.02 -25.31
CA ASP A 137 -9.81 2.33 -25.91
C ASP A 137 -10.96 2.02 -24.95
N ARG A 138 -10.89 0.86 -24.28
CA ARG A 138 -11.87 0.49 -23.24
C ARG A 138 -11.87 1.45 -22.07
N MET A 139 -10.69 1.90 -21.64
CA MET A 139 -10.55 2.90 -20.59
C MET A 139 -11.09 4.25 -21.04
N ARG A 140 -10.82 4.70 -22.28
CA ARG A 140 -11.40 5.93 -22.84
C ARG A 140 -12.92 5.86 -22.95
N ALA A 141 -13.47 4.74 -23.41
CA ALA A 141 -14.92 4.53 -23.46
C ALA A 141 -15.54 4.54 -22.06
N ASN A 142 -14.82 4.04 -21.05
CA ASN A 142 -15.21 4.11 -19.64
C ASN A 142 -14.79 5.41 -18.92
N ARG A 143 -14.01 6.32 -19.54
CA ARG A 143 -13.56 7.58 -18.90
C ARG A 143 -14.72 8.49 -18.54
N ALA A 144 -15.86 8.36 -19.21
CA ALA A 144 -17.11 8.99 -18.79
C ALA A 144 -17.52 8.64 -17.33
N ARG A 145 -16.89 7.61 -16.74
CA ARG A 145 -17.09 7.14 -15.36
C ARG A 145 -15.90 7.38 -14.44
N SER A 146 -14.73 7.83 -14.93
CA SER A 146 -13.57 8.04 -14.04
C SER A 146 -13.69 9.35 -13.27
N THR A 147 -13.80 9.26 -11.94
CA THR A 147 -13.82 10.42 -11.05
C THR A 147 -12.50 10.60 -10.29
N ALA A 148 -11.42 9.93 -10.71
CA ALA A 148 -10.11 10.16 -10.12
C ALA A 148 -9.66 11.62 -10.38
N GLY A 149 -9.06 12.26 -9.39
CA GLY A 149 -8.70 13.68 -9.50
C GLY A 149 -9.89 14.62 -9.59
N ASN A 150 -9.74 15.70 -10.35
CA ASN A 150 -10.82 16.66 -10.59
C ASN A 150 -11.62 16.24 -11.84
N LYS A 151 -12.47 15.21 -11.68
CA LYS A 151 -13.28 14.62 -12.77
C LYS A 151 -12.43 14.10 -13.95
N GLY A 152 -11.34 13.38 -13.65
CA GLY A 152 -10.44 12.79 -14.64
C GLY A 152 -9.23 13.67 -15.00
N ARG A 153 -9.20 14.94 -14.60
CA ARG A 153 -8.00 15.78 -14.66
C ARG A 153 -7.07 15.46 -13.50
N MET A 154 -5.85 15.04 -13.83
CA MET A 154 -4.88 14.53 -12.86
C MET A 154 -3.76 15.52 -12.49
N VAL A 155 -3.75 16.68 -13.13
CA VAL A 155 -2.75 17.73 -12.94
C VAL A 155 -2.61 18.11 -11.45
N ASN A 156 -1.37 18.16 -10.98
CA ASN A 156 -0.92 18.54 -9.64
C ASN A 156 -1.44 17.67 -8.49
N ILE A 157 -2.01 16.50 -8.77
CA ILE A 157 -2.44 15.54 -7.73
C ILE A 157 -1.25 14.90 -7.02
N CYS A 158 -0.17 14.66 -7.75
CA CYS A 158 1.04 14.07 -7.22
C CYS A 158 2.28 14.54 -7.99
N THR A 159 3.48 14.23 -7.49
CA THR A 159 4.74 14.50 -8.19
C THR A 159 4.73 13.93 -9.62
N GLY A 160 4.16 12.75 -9.80
CA GLY A 160 4.05 12.08 -11.10
C GLY A 160 3.14 12.81 -12.09
N PHE A 161 2.27 13.71 -11.64
CA PHE A 161 1.32 14.47 -12.46
C PHE A 161 1.52 15.97 -12.28
N THR A 162 2.75 16.43 -12.05
CA THR A 162 3.03 17.87 -12.04
C THR A 162 2.66 18.49 -13.38
N GLU A 163 2.29 19.77 -13.38
CA GLU A 163 2.06 20.51 -14.63
C GLU A 163 3.24 20.35 -15.59
N GLY A 164 2.95 20.02 -16.85
CA GLY A 164 3.95 19.74 -17.89
C GLY A 164 4.65 18.39 -17.81
N ALA A 165 4.25 17.49 -16.91
CA ALA A 165 4.81 16.14 -16.81
C ALA A 165 4.55 15.31 -18.09
N SER A 166 5.47 14.39 -18.42
CA SER A 166 5.32 13.51 -19.58
C SER A 166 4.20 12.47 -19.42
N SER A 167 3.63 12.37 -18.22
CA SER A 167 2.53 11.48 -17.86
C SER A 167 1.14 12.05 -18.16
N LEU A 168 1.07 13.26 -18.72
CA LEU A 168 -0.17 13.99 -18.96
C LEU A 168 -0.31 14.39 -20.42
N THR A 169 -1.53 14.27 -20.94
CA THR A 169 -1.94 14.91 -22.18
C THR A 169 -2.24 16.40 -21.96
N GLU A 170 -2.37 17.18 -23.03
CA GLU A 170 -2.63 18.63 -22.96
C GLU A 170 -3.91 18.99 -22.18
N ASP A 171 -4.94 18.14 -22.25
CA ASP A 171 -6.18 18.29 -21.49
C ASP A 171 -6.06 17.92 -19.99
N GLY A 172 -4.85 17.56 -19.53
CA GLY A 172 -4.54 17.20 -18.16
C GLY A 172 -4.98 15.79 -17.74
N SER A 173 -5.34 14.94 -18.70
CA SER A 173 -5.62 13.53 -18.47
C SER A 173 -4.34 12.69 -18.46
N VAL A 174 -4.37 11.47 -17.91
CA VAL A 174 -3.19 10.59 -17.90
C VAL A 174 -2.87 10.11 -19.31
N ASP A 175 -1.63 10.28 -19.73
CA ASP A 175 -1.04 9.62 -20.90
C ASP A 175 -0.38 8.30 -20.49
N PRO A 176 -0.91 7.15 -20.89
CA PRO A 176 -0.34 5.85 -20.54
C PRO A 176 0.75 5.37 -21.51
N SER A 177 1.04 6.11 -22.60
CA SER A 177 1.98 5.66 -23.66
C SER A 177 3.38 5.36 -23.13
N ASP A 178 3.88 6.18 -22.21
CA ASP A 178 5.19 6.05 -21.59
C ASP A 178 5.15 5.41 -20.18
N GLN A 179 4.04 4.76 -19.83
CA GLN A 179 3.90 4.11 -18.52
C GLN A 179 4.83 2.89 -18.41
N SER A 180 5.73 2.93 -17.44
CA SER A 180 6.68 1.85 -17.15
C SER A 180 6.10 0.82 -16.18
N SER A 181 6.41 -0.46 -16.40
CA SER A 181 6.17 -1.57 -15.47
C SER A 181 7.22 -2.65 -15.66
N THR A 182 7.37 -3.55 -14.69
CA THR A 182 8.43 -4.57 -14.74
C THR A 182 7.93 -5.93 -14.28
N GLU A 183 8.34 -6.99 -14.96
CA GLU A 183 8.11 -8.37 -14.51
C GLU A 183 8.88 -8.64 -13.21
N VAL A 184 8.24 -9.28 -12.24
CA VAL A 184 8.76 -9.52 -10.90
C VAL A 184 8.61 -10.98 -10.47
N GLY A 185 9.59 -11.46 -9.69
CA GLY A 185 9.55 -12.78 -9.05
C GLY A 185 8.59 -12.83 -7.86
N PRO A 186 8.49 -13.94 -7.11
CA PRO A 186 7.56 -14.07 -5.97
C PRO A 186 7.83 -13.06 -4.85
N LEU A 187 6.77 -12.65 -4.13
CA LEU A 187 6.90 -11.86 -2.89
C LEU A 187 7.38 -12.70 -1.71
N VAL A 188 6.97 -13.97 -1.68
CA VAL A 188 7.34 -14.93 -0.64
C VAL A 188 8.77 -15.38 -0.87
N ASN A 189 9.56 -15.33 0.20
CA ASN A 189 10.91 -15.88 0.17
C ASN A 189 10.84 -17.39 0.43
N PRO A 190 11.39 -18.24 -0.45
CA PRO A 190 11.35 -19.69 -0.23
C PRO A 190 12.08 -20.14 1.05
N LEU A 191 13.00 -19.32 1.57
CA LEU A 191 13.72 -19.57 2.83
C LEU A 191 12.97 -19.06 4.08
N ASP A 192 11.85 -18.35 3.91
CA ASP A 192 10.97 -17.93 5.00
C ASP A 192 9.50 -18.02 4.56
N PRO A 193 8.93 -19.24 4.49
CA PRO A 193 7.53 -19.44 4.09
C PRO A 193 6.52 -18.72 5.01
N LEU A 194 6.89 -18.48 6.27
CA LEU A 194 6.10 -17.70 7.25
C LEU A 194 6.36 -16.19 7.15
N GLY A 195 7.18 -15.74 6.19
CA GLY A 195 7.47 -14.32 5.96
C GLY A 195 6.27 -13.52 5.45
N TRP A 196 5.21 -14.20 5.00
CA TRP A 196 3.91 -13.62 4.63
C TRP A 196 2.77 -14.46 5.20
N HIS A 197 1.63 -13.82 5.47
CA HIS A 197 0.36 -14.56 5.65
C HIS A 197 -0.01 -15.28 4.35
N GLU A 198 -0.95 -16.23 4.46
CA GLU A 198 -1.45 -16.94 3.29
C GLU A 198 -2.11 -15.96 2.30
N MET A 199 -1.51 -15.85 1.11
CA MET A 199 -2.04 -15.03 0.02
C MET A 199 -2.72 -15.93 -1.00
N PRO A 200 -3.90 -15.55 -1.53
CA PRO A 200 -4.56 -16.27 -2.62
C PRO A 200 -3.63 -16.48 -3.82
N VAL A 201 -3.83 -17.57 -4.55
CA VAL A 201 -3.21 -17.74 -5.86
C VAL A 201 -3.88 -16.78 -6.85
N GLN A 202 -3.08 -16.06 -7.65
CA GLN A 202 -3.57 -15.17 -8.71
C GLN A 202 -3.11 -15.71 -10.06
N GLU A 203 -3.97 -16.44 -10.77
CA GLU A 203 -3.63 -17.12 -12.02
C GLU A 203 -4.82 -17.15 -12.99
N GLY A 204 -4.51 -17.19 -14.30
CA GLY A 204 -5.49 -17.46 -15.35
C GLY A 204 -6.54 -16.39 -15.61
N ARG A 205 -6.56 -15.29 -14.85
CA ARG A 205 -7.47 -14.15 -15.06
C ARG A 205 -6.91 -12.81 -14.53
N PRO A 206 -7.50 -11.67 -14.92
CA PRO A 206 -7.11 -10.35 -14.39
C PRO A 206 -7.37 -10.25 -12.89
N MET A 207 -6.30 -10.09 -12.10
CA MET A 207 -6.36 -9.87 -10.66
C MET A 207 -5.28 -8.88 -10.24
N ALA A 208 -5.54 -8.03 -9.25
CA ALA A 208 -4.52 -7.10 -8.76
C ALA A 208 -4.23 -7.35 -7.28
N ARG A 209 -2.96 -7.23 -6.89
CA ARG A 209 -2.53 -7.29 -5.49
C ARG A 209 -1.81 -6.02 -5.13
N ARG A 210 -2.29 -5.37 -4.07
CA ARG A 210 -1.47 -4.50 -3.24
C ARG A 210 -0.89 -5.34 -2.11
N ALA A 211 0.42 -5.36 -1.95
CA ALA A 211 1.10 -6.06 -0.87
C ALA A 211 2.00 -5.09 -0.09
N ARG A 212 1.99 -5.20 1.24
CA ARG A 212 2.80 -4.41 2.15
C ARG A 212 3.42 -5.29 3.23
N ARG A 213 4.66 -4.96 3.58
CA ARG A 213 5.39 -5.50 4.72
C ARG A 213 5.93 -4.34 5.55
N ILE A 214 5.86 -4.44 6.87
CA ILE A 214 6.53 -3.54 7.81
C ILE A 214 7.26 -4.42 8.82
N ASP A 215 8.59 -4.43 8.76
CA ASP A 215 9.45 -5.05 9.76
C ASP A 215 9.89 -4.01 10.78
N ILE A 216 9.83 -4.33 12.07
CA ILE A 216 10.29 -3.46 13.15
C ILE A 216 11.18 -4.23 14.13
N TRP A 217 12.24 -3.59 14.63
CA TRP A 217 13.11 -4.16 15.67
C TRP A 217 13.88 -3.06 16.42
N ARG A 218 14.40 -3.39 17.59
CA ARG A 218 15.33 -2.52 18.34
C ARG A 218 16.77 -2.77 17.89
N ALA A 219 17.49 -1.70 17.58
CA ALA A 219 18.94 -1.73 17.35
C ALA A 219 19.56 -0.35 17.57
N GLU A 220 20.74 -0.31 18.18
CA GLU A 220 21.52 0.92 18.37
C GLU A 220 20.74 2.01 19.13
N GLY A 221 19.91 1.61 20.10
CA GLY A 221 19.07 2.53 20.89
C GLY A 221 17.91 3.14 20.11
N LEU A 222 17.60 2.65 18.91
CA LEU A 222 16.50 3.13 18.06
C LEU A 222 15.56 1.98 17.68
N LEU A 223 14.33 2.35 17.35
CA LEU A 223 13.43 1.50 16.59
C LEU A 223 13.80 1.63 15.11
N LYS A 224 14.18 0.52 14.49
CA LYS A 224 14.47 0.42 13.06
C LYS A 224 13.25 -0.16 12.34
N VAL A 225 12.98 0.36 11.15
CA VAL A 225 11.88 -0.08 10.30
C VAL A 225 12.37 -0.38 8.90
N ASP A 226 11.94 -1.51 8.33
CA ASP A 226 12.09 -1.86 6.92
C ASP A 226 10.72 -2.21 6.34
N ALA A 227 10.17 -1.27 5.55
CA ALA A 227 8.87 -1.41 4.93
C ALA A 227 8.99 -1.66 3.43
N GLY A 228 8.28 -2.68 2.94
CA GLY A 228 8.13 -3.00 1.52
C GLY A 228 6.71 -2.75 1.05
N PHE A 229 6.57 -2.31 -0.20
CA PHE A 229 5.28 -2.08 -0.86
C PHE A 229 5.36 -2.47 -2.33
N GLN A 230 4.39 -3.24 -2.83
CA GLN A 230 4.29 -3.57 -4.25
C GLN A 230 2.81 -3.63 -4.70
N ASP A 231 2.49 -2.93 -5.78
CA ASP A 231 1.25 -3.14 -6.55
C ASP A 231 1.60 -3.98 -7.80
N SER A 232 0.99 -5.15 -7.94
CA SER A 232 1.29 -6.12 -9.01
C SER A 232 0.09 -6.98 -9.38
N GLY A 233 0.22 -7.80 -10.42
CA GLY A 233 -0.77 -8.83 -10.76
C GLY A 233 -0.27 -9.79 -11.84
N PRO A 234 -0.98 -10.90 -12.10
CA PRO A 234 -0.54 -11.93 -13.02
C PRO A 234 -0.64 -11.46 -14.47
N ASN A 235 0.28 -11.94 -15.29
CA ASN A 235 0.24 -11.83 -16.73
C ASN A 235 -0.51 -13.04 -17.31
N PRO A 236 -1.07 -12.94 -18.54
CA PRO A 236 -1.69 -14.08 -19.21
C PRO A 236 -0.77 -15.30 -19.39
N GLN A 237 0.54 -15.09 -19.41
CA GLN A 237 1.57 -16.13 -19.56
C GLN A 237 1.99 -16.78 -18.22
N GLY A 238 1.38 -16.38 -17.09
CA GLY A 238 1.64 -16.96 -15.77
C GLY A 238 2.76 -16.30 -14.96
N THR A 239 3.45 -15.30 -15.51
CA THR A 239 4.40 -14.46 -14.75
C THR A 239 3.65 -13.34 -13.99
N ARG A 240 4.37 -12.48 -13.25
CA ARG A 240 3.76 -11.35 -12.51
C ARG A 240 4.41 -10.03 -12.92
N THR A 241 3.62 -8.98 -13.10
CA THR A 241 4.14 -7.63 -13.39
C THR A 241 3.80 -6.68 -12.26
N ALA A 242 4.76 -5.87 -11.81
CA ALA A 242 4.56 -4.78 -10.88
C ALA A 242 4.53 -3.41 -11.59
N ILE A 243 3.69 -2.51 -11.08
CA ILE A 243 3.55 -1.12 -11.55
C ILE A 243 4.08 -0.11 -10.53
N HIS A 244 3.94 -0.41 -9.24
CA HIS A 244 4.51 0.36 -8.16
C HIS A 244 5.30 -0.55 -7.24
N GLU A 245 6.51 -0.12 -6.87
CA GLU A 245 7.29 -0.72 -5.81
C GLU A 245 8.13 0.33 -5.10
N TYR A 246 8.07 0.32 -3.77
CA TYR A 246 8.91 1.12 -2.88
C TYR A 246 9.49 0.23 -1.77
N ARG A 247 10.69 0.60 -1.32
CA ARG A 247 11.21 0.18 -0.01
C ARG A 247 11.50 1.40 0.83
N VAL A 248 11.08 1.40 2.08
CA VAL A 248 11.25 2.52 3.00
C VAL A 248 12.00 2.02 4.23
N TYR A 249 13.09 2.68 4.55
CA TYR A 249 13.78 2.51 5.82
C TYR A 249 13.50 3.71 6.70
N ALA A 250 13.21 3.47 7.98
CA ALA A 250 13.02 4.52 8.95
C ALA A 250 13.76 4.17 10.26
N GLU A 251 14.25 5.20 10.93
CA GLU A 251 14.80 5.10 12.27
C GLU A 251 14.03 6.05 13.18
N ILE A 252 13.63 5.57 14.33
CA ILE A 252 12.71 6.25 15.23
C ILE A 252 13.32 6.24 16.62
N ASP A 253 13.39 7.40 17.24
CA ASP A 253 13.74 7.52 18.65
C ASP A 253 12.61 6.92 19.48
N GLU A 254 12.89 5.85 20.21
CA GLU A 254 11.86 5.08 20.92
C GLU A 254 11.24 5.90 22.06
N SER A 255 12.05 6.73 22.73
CA SER A 255 11.60 7.49 23.90
C SER A 255 10.62 8.61 23.56
N SER A 256 10.83 9.29 22.44
CA SER A 256 10.03 10.42 21.98
C SER A 256 9.04 10.05 20.87
N GLY A 257 9.21 8.90 20.23
CA GLY A 257 8.47 8.52 19.02
C GLY A 257 8.79 9.37 17.79
N THR A 258 9.90 10.11 17.82
CA THR A 258 10.31 11.03 16.74
C THR A 258 11.00 10.26 15.61
N LEU A 259 10.59 10.53 14.36
CA LEU A 259 11.26 10.00 13.18
C LEU A 259 12.64 10.65 13.01
N ALA A 260 13.70 9.92 13.35
CA ALA A 260 15.09 10.39 13.31
C ALA A 260 15.69 10.36 11.89
N ALA A 261 15.38 9.31 11.13
CA ALA A 261 15.83 9.18 9.75
C ALA A 261 14.78 8.49 8.86
N LEU A 262 14.79 8.81 7.57
CA LEU A 262 13.88 8.22 6.59
C LEU A 262 14.54 8.16 5.22
N GLN A 263 14.55 6.98 4.61
CA GLN A 263 14.97 6.76 3.22
C GLN A 263 13.87 6.03 2.46
N ALA A 264 13.40 6.62 1.36
CA ALA A 264 12.42 6.00 0.45
C ALA A 264 13.10 5.65 -0.88
N LEU A 265 13.29 4.36 -1.14
CA LEU A 265 13.88 3.85 -2.38
C LEU A 265 12.79 3.65 -3.44
N PRO A 266 12.83 4.40 -4.56
CA PRO A 266 11.94 4.18 -5.69
C PRO A 266 12.44 2.99 -6.51
N LEU A 267 11.66 1.90 -6.57
CA LEU A 267 12.10 0.64 -7.18
C LEU A 267 11.43 0.39 -8.54
N ILE A 268 10.10 0.43 -8.61
CA ILE A 268 9.32 0.31 -9.85
C ILE A 268 8.28 1.42 -9.83
N LEU A 269 8.29 2.32 -10.81
CA LEU A 269 7.32 3.43 -10.85
C LEU A 269 6.85 3.73 -12.27
N PRO A 270 5.58 4.14 -12.46
CA PRO A 270 4.95 4.25 -13.77
C PRO A 270 5.52 5.39 -14.61
N PHE A 271 5.89 6.51 -14.00
CA PHE A 271 6.26 7.74 -14.72
C PHE A 271 7.62 8.26 -14.30
N ARG A 272 8.25 9.03 -15.18
CA ARG A 272 9.64 9.52 -15.06
C ARG A 272 9.81 10.45 -13.87
N GLU A 273 8.76 11.19 -13.51
CA GLU A 273 8.71 12.17 -12.44
C GLU A 273 8.48 11.52 -11.07
N CYS A 274 7.83 10.35 -11.03
CA CYS A 274 7.44 9.67 -9.78
C CYS A 274 8.61 9.49 -8.77
N PRO A 275 9.84 9.11 -9.17
CA PRO A 275 10.97 9.01 -8.25
C PRO A 275 11.26 10.29 -7.46
N GLY A 276 10.87 11.46 -7.96
CA GLY A 276 11.06 12.74 -7.27
C GLY A 276 10.33 12.84 -5.93
N ALA A 277 9.32 12.01 -5.67
CA ALA A 277 8.62 11.97 -4.39
C ALA A 277 9.50 11.41 -3.26
N SER A 278 10.43 10.50 -3.57
CA SER A 278 11.32 9.86 -2.58
C SER A 278 12.17 10.88 -1.81
N MET A 279 12.74 11.87 -2.51
CA MET A 279 13.53 12.91 -1.85
C MET A 279 12.67 13.82 -0.98
N LYS A 280 11.38 13.98 -1.32
CA LYS A 280 10.48 14.86 -0.60
C LYS A 280 9.96 14.26 0.70
N ALA A 281 9.96 12.93 0.80
CA ALA A 281 9.60 12.19 2.00
C ALA A 281 10.42 12.62 3.24
N ALA A 282 11.65 13.10 3.05
CA ALA A 282 12.49 13.64 4.13
C ALA A 282 11.81 14.76 4.96
N ARG A 283 10.76 15.42 4.44
CA ARG A 283 9.92 16.39 5.19
C ARG A 283 9.20 15.79 6.42
N MET A 284 9.14 14.46 6.51
CA MET A 284 8.57 13.77 7.66
C MET A 284 9.55 13.69 8.84
N VAL A 285 10.87 13.76 8.58
CA VAL A 285 11.91 13.66 9.61
C VAL A 285 11.74 14.78 10.65
N GLY A 286 11.94 14.43 11.92
CA GLY A 286 11.69 15.29 13.08
C GLY A 286 10.22 15.34 13.53
N GLY A 287 9.33 14.63 12.83
CA GLY A 287 7.92 14.52 13.21
C GLY A 287 7.62 13.31 14.12
N PRO A 288 6.53 13.36 14.90
CA PRO A 288 6.05 12.22 15.66
C PRO A 288 5.47 11.15 14.73
N VAL A 289 5.95 9.91 14.86
CA VAL A 289 5.57 8.79 13.97
C VAL A 289 4.07 8.49 14.07
N ALA A 290 3.49 8.57 15.28
CA ALA A 290 2.07 8.34 15.51
C ALA A 290 1.15 9.28 14.70
N GLU A 291 1.64 10.46 14.31
CA GLU A 291 0.87 11.46 13.55
C GLU A 291 1.10 11.37 12.03
N LEU A 292 1.92 10.42 11.54
CA LEU A 292 2.27 10.35 10.11
C LEU A 292 1.04 10.26 9.20
N ARG A 293 -0.07 9.68 9.66
CA ARG A 293 -1.33 9.70 8.92
C ARG A 293 -1.75 11.13 8.55
N GLN A 294 -1.77 12.03 9.53
CA GLN A 294 -2.16 13.42 9.30
C GLN A 294 -1.02 14.22 8.66
N MET A 295 0.21 14.09 9.17
CA MET A 295 1.37 14.84 8.68
C MET A 295 1.63 14.65 7.18
N VAL A 296 1.45 13.43 6.66
CA VAL A 296 1.61 13.16 5.22
C VAL A 296 0.57 13.92 4.41
N LEU A 297 -0.67 14.04 4.90
CA LEU A 297 -1.71 14.82 4.24
C LEU A 297 -1.37 16.31 4.22
N ASP A 298 -0.74 16.82 5.28
CA ASP A 298 -0.48 18.26 5.42
C ASP A 298 0.80 18.70 4.69
N ARG A 299 1.85 17.87 4.75
CA ARG A 299 3.20 18.24 4.31
C ARG A 299 3.59 17.68 2.94
N LEU A 300 2.91 16.64 2.45
CA LEU A 300 3.15 16.01 1.14
C LEU A 300 1.94 16.17 0.20
N VAL A 301 1.29 17.33 0.26
CA VAL A 301 0.15 17.71 -0.61
C VAL A 301 0.58 17.80 -2.07
N GLY A 302 -0.27 17.28 -2.96
CA GLY A 302 -0.15 17.46 -4.40
C GLY A 302 1.23 17.06 -4.92
N THR A 303 1.88 17.96 -5.65
CA THR A 303 3.21 17.72 -6.24
C THR A 303 4.34 17.59 -5.21
N LEU A 304 4.09 17.78 -3.91
CA LEU A 304 5.08 17.49 -2.87
C LEU A 304 5.14 16.01 -2.49
N GLY A 305 4.12 15.22 -2.84
CA GLY A 305 4.03 13.81 -2.50
C GLY A 305 3.83 12.90 -3.70
N CYS A 306 3.57 11.63 -3.39
CA CYS A 306 3.04 10.65 -4.34
C CYS A 306 1.95 9.86 -3.64
N THR A 307 0.80 9.64 -4.28
CA THR A 307 -0.31 8.88 -3.68
C THR A 307 0.17 7.55 -3.07
N HIS A 308 1.02 6.81 -3.79
CA HIS A 308 1.52 5.51 -3.37
C HIS A 308 2.57 5.61 -2.25
N LEU A 309 3.53 6.52 -2.36
CA LEU A 309 4.53 6.70 -1.29
C LEU A 309 3.88 7.25 -0.02
N ASN A 310 2.93 8.16 -0.15
CA ASN A 310 2.16 8.71 0.96
C ASN A 310 1.43 7.59 1.71
N ASP A 311 0.80 6.64 1.01
CA ASP A 311 0.19 5.46 1.64
C ASP A 311 1.24 4.62 2.41
N VAL A 312 2.47 4.51 1.91
CA VAL A 312 3.55 3.81 2.63
C VAL A 312 3.96 4.53 3.91
N LEU A 313 4.14 5.84 3.86
CA LEU A 313 4.55 6.63 5.01
C LEU A 313 3.45 6.67 6.09
N ARG A 314 2.18 6.77 5.68
CA ARG A 314 1.04 6.74 6.60
C ARG A 314 0.96 5.45 7.39
N ALA A 315 1.28 4.31 6.77
CA ALA A 315 1.25 3.00 7.42
C ALA A 315 2.25 2.90 8.58
N LEU A 316 3.33 3.69 8.56
CA LEU A 316 4.30 3.72 9.65
C LEU A 316 3.75 4.30 10.95
N ALA A 317 2.59 4.97 10.92
CA ALA A 317 1.91 5.43 12.14
C ALA A 317 1.48 4.29 13.08
N ASP A 318 1.49 3.03 12.62
CA ASP A 318 1.24 1.86 13.46
C ASP A 318 2.48 1.36 14.20
N VAL A 319 3.68 1.84 13.86
CA VAL A 319 4.94 1.38 14.46
C VAL A 319 4.97 1.51 15.98
N PRO A 320 4.51 2.62 16.62
CA PRO A 320 4.50 2.72 18.08
C PRO A 320 3.71 1.57 18.74
N ARG A 321 2.53 1.24 18.19
CA ARG A 321 1.69 0.14 18.71
C ARG A 321 2.36 -1.22 18.53
N LEU A 322 3.04 -1.44 17.40
CA LEU A 322 3.80 -2.66 17.16
C LEU A 322 5.02 -2.75 18.11
N ALA A 323 5.68 -1.63 18.40
CA ALA A 323 6.87 -1.58 19.25
C ALA A 323 6.60 -1.95 20.71
N GLU A 324 5.39 -1.66 21.22
CA GLU A 324 4.94 -2.11 22.54
C GLU A 324 4.96 -3.64 22.71
N MET A 325 4.91 -4.38 21.60
CA MET A 325 4.91 -5.85 21.59
C MET A 325 6.28 -6.45 21.25
N LEU A 326 7.28 -5.62 20.94
CA LEU A 326 8.64 -6.11 20.70
C LEU A 326 9.25 -6.61 22.02
N PRO A 327 10.00 -7.72 22.00
CA PRO A 327 10.69 -8.20 23.18
C PRO A 327 11.76 -7.19 23.62
N ASP A 328 12.02 -7.13 24.91
CA ASP A 328 13.18 -6.41 25.42
C ASP A 328 14.44 -6.97 24.78
N SER A 329 15.37 -6.08 24.41
CA SER A 329 16.67 -6.57 23.92
C SER A 329 17.27 -7.42 25.03
N PRO A 330 17.80 -8.62 24.74
CA PRO A 330 18.54 -9.36 25.75
C PRO A 330 19.63 -8.41 26.24
N GLU A 331 19.53 -7.97 27.50
CA GLU A 331 20.59 -7.23 28.14
C GLU A 331 21.88 -8.02 27.93
N HIS A 332 22.99 -7.33 27.70
CA HIS A 332 24.30 -7.98 27.57
C HIS A 332 24.57 -8.72 28.89
N GLY A 333 24.22 -10.01 28.93
CA GLY A 333 24.64 -10.94 29.97
C GLY A 333 26.14 -11.15 29.93
#